data_AF-A0A380S2M0-F1
#
_entry.id   AF-A0A380S2M0-F1
#
_cell.length_a   1.000
_cell.length_b   1.000
_cell.length_c   1.000
_cell.angle_alpha   90.00
_cell.angle_beta   90.00
_cell.angle_gamma   90.00
#
_symmetry.space_group_name_H-M   'P 1'
#
loop_
_entity.id
_entity.type
_entity.pdbx_description
1 polymer ?
#
loop_
_entity_poly.entity_id
_entity_poly.type
_entity_poly.pdbx_seq_one_letter_code
_entity_poly.pdbx_strand_id
1 'polypeptide(L)'
;MDTELFILITDIIGTVAFAVSGAMAGIRKKMDIFGVNILALLTATGGGIIRDLVTGSTPPMAFKNPLFVIIAAVTANITFIFVWWQHKKKREVSDKTRAIYEKIFFWFDTAGLAAFTADGVHTGLLGEHANNAFLVIFLGVVTGVGGGVLRDALSLEMPYIFVKHIYACASIVGAAVVYIIYYFTGSAEAAMLAGFFFVCVIRYCAAHYGWNLPKAYKD
;
A
#
# COMPACT_ATOMS: atom_id res chain seq x y z
N MET A 1 23.69 5.06 -7.48
CA MET A 1 22.78 3.93 -7.69
C MET A 1 22.05 4.22 -8.99
N ASP A 2 21.81 3.25 -9.84
CA ASP A 2 21.01 3.52 -11.04
C ASP A 2 19.56 3.80 -10.59
N THR A 3 18.96 4.91 -11.03
CA THR A 3 17.59 5.31 -10.62
C THR A 3 16.58 4.19 -10.85
N GLU A 4 16.75 3.41 -11.91
CA GLU A 4 15.96 2.21 -12.22
C GLU A 4 16.03 1.15 -11.10
N LEU A 5 17.21 0.90 -10.55
CA LEU A 5 17.38 -0.03 -9.45
C LEU A 5 16.70 0.48 -8.18
N PHE A 6 16.76 1.78 -7.91
CA PHE A 6 16.07 2.40 -6.79
C PHE A 6 14.55 2.20 -6.88
N ILE A 7 13.97 2.48 -8.05
CA ILE A 7 12.53 2.34 -8.30
C ILE A 7 12.13 0.87 -8.15
N LEU A 8 12.86 -0.05 -8.77
CA LEU A 8 12.59 -1.49 -8.66
C LEU A 8 12.60 -1.98 -7.20
N ILE A 9 13.57 -1.53 -6.40
CA ILE A 9 13.63 -1.88 -4.97
C ILE A 9 12.40 -1.34 -4.23
N THR A 10 11.99 -0.11 -4.51
CA THR A 10 10.81 0.52 -3.88
C THR A 10 9.53 -0.22 -4.24
N ASP A 11 9.37 -0.61 -5.51
CA ASP A 11 8.21 -1.37 -5.99
C ASP A 11 8.14 -2.76 -5.36
N ILE A 12 9.28 -3.44 -5.22
CA ILE A 12 9.35 -4.75 -4.55
C ILE A 12 8.97 -4.60 -3.08
N ILE A 13 9.48 -3.57 -2.38
CA ILE A 13 9.13 -3.30 -0.98
C ILE A 13 7.62 -3.05 -0.86
N GLY A 14 7.05 -2.20 -1.72
CA GLY A 14 5.62 -1.91 -1.74
C GLY A 14 4.77 -3.16 -1.99
N THR A 15 5.16 -3.96 -2.98
CA THR A 15 4.51 -5.22 -3.36
C THR A 15 4.52 -6.22 -2.21
N VAL A 16 5.68 -6.47 -1.60
CA VAL A 16 5.80 -7.37 -0.44
C VAL A 16 4.94 -6.85 0.72
N ALA A 17 5.00 -5.56 1.00
CA ALA A 17 4.29 -4.98 2.14
C ALA A 17 2.76 -5.08 2.00
N PHE A 18 2.23 -4.77 0.82
CA PHE A 18 0.80 -4.94 0.53
C PHE A 18 0.38 -6.40 0.38
N ALA A 19 1.24 -7.28 -0.14
CA ALA A 19 0.96 -8.72 -0.17
C ALA A 19 0.86 -9.32 1.24
N VAL A 20 1.77 -8.96 2.16
CA VAL A 20 1.68 -9.34 3.58
C VAL A 20 0.38 -8.82 4.20
N SER A 21 0.06 -7.55 3.95
CA SER A 21 -1.15 -6.90 4.47
C SER A 21 -2.45 -7.59 3.98
N GLY A 22 -2.55 -7.85 2.67
CA GLY A 22 -3.67 -8.57 2.06
C GLY A 22 -3.77 -10.02 2.53
N ALA A 23 -2.65 -10.72 2.62
CA ALA A 23 -2.62 -12.09 3.11
C ALA A 23 -3.11 -12.19 4.56
N MET A 24 -2.64 -11.29 5.45
CA MET A 24 -3.12 -11.23 6.83
C MET A 24 -4.61 -10.91 6.93
N ALA A 25 -5.14 -10.02 6.08
CA ALA A 25 -6.58 -9.76 6.03
C ALA A 25 -7.37 -11.02 5.64
N GLY A 26 -6.93 -11.76 4.62
CA GLY A 26 -7.56 -13.00 4.19
C GLY A 26 -7.52 -14.10 5.26
N ILE A 27 -6.38 -14.24 5.94
CA ILE A 27 -6.20 -15.19 7.04
C ILE A 27 -7.13 -14.85 8.21
N ARG A 28 -7.26 -13.56 8.58
CA ARG A 28 -8.20 -13.12 9.63
C ARG A 28 -9.65 -13.43 9.26
N LYS A 29 -9.99 -13.38 7.97
CA LYS A 29 -11.30 -13.76 7.43
C LYS A 29 -11.48 -15.26 7.23
N LYS A 30 -10.52 -16.08 7.66
CA LYS A 30 -10.55 -17.55 7.54
C LYS A 30 -10.73 -18.03 6.09
N MET A 31 -10.20 -17.27 5.12
CA MET A 31 -10.16 -17.69 3.73
C MET A 31 -9.21 -18.88 3.57
N ASP A 32 -9.46 -19.70 2.55
CA ASP A 32 -8.50 -20.73 2.15
C ASP A 32 -7.23 -20.12 1.53
N ILE A 33 -6.22 -20.95 1.29
CA ILE A 33 -4.94 -20.47 0.75
C ILE A 33 -5.09 -19.78 -0.60
N PHE A 34 -6.07 -20.21 -1.41
CA PHE A 34 -6.35 -19.59 -2.71
C PHE A 34 -6.92 -18.18 -2.53
N GLY A 35 -7.94 -18.02 -1.68
CA GLY A 35 -8.51 -16.71 -1.34
C GLY A 35 -7.48 -15.76 -0.72
N VAL A 36 -6.59 -16.26 0.14
CA VAL A 36 -5.47 -15.48 0.71
C VAL A 36 -4.53 -14.98 -0.38
N ASN A 37 -4.19 -15.82 -1.36
CA ASN A 37 -3.35 -15.43 -2.50
C ASN A 37 -4.05 -14.38 -3.36
N ILE A 38 -5.32 -14.57 -3.71
CA ILE A 38 -6.08 -13.61 -4.53
C ILE A 38 -6.18 -12.25 -3.82
N LEU A 39 -6.47 -12.24 -2.53
CA LEU A 39 -6.58 -10.99 -1.78
C LEU A 39 -5.21 -10.28 -1.68
N ALA A 40 -4.13 -11.02 -1.43
CA ALA A 40 -2.78 -10.47 -1.40
C ALA A 40 -2.35 -9.89 -2.77
N LEU A 41 -2.64 -10.61 -3.85
CA LEU A 41 -2.39 -10.16 -5.23
C LEU A 41 -3.11 -8.86 -5.53
N LEU A 42 -4.43 -8.81 -5.29
CA LEU A 42 -5.23 -7.61 -5.53
C LEU A 42 -4.82 -6.43 -4.63
N THR A 43 -4.39 -6.71 -3.40
CA THR A 43 -3.85 -5.66 -2.52
C THR A 43 -2.55 -5.09 -3.07
N ALA A 44 -1.64 -5.95 -3.55
CA ALA A 44 -0.32 -5.55 -4.02
C ALA A 44 -0.34 -4.87 -5.39
N THR A 45 -1.18 -5.33 -6.33
CA THR A 45 -1.17 -4.85 -7.72
C THR A 45 -2.38 -3.97 -8.08
N GLY A 46 -3.46 -4.03 -7.30
CA GLY A 46 -4.72 -3.37 -7.65
C GLY A 46 -4.63 -1.86 -7.75
N GLY A 47 -3.86 -1.21 -6.88
CA GLY A 47 -3.61 0.24 -6.98
C GLY A 47 -2.91 0.63 -8.29
N GLY A 48 -1.85 -0.10 -8.65
CA GLY A 48 -1.14 0.09 -9.93
C GLY A 48 -2.01 -0.21 -11.15
N ILE A 49 -2.88 -1.22 -11.09
CA ILE A 49 -3.85 -1.51 -12.16
C ILE A 49 -4.81 -0.33 -12.35
N ILE A 50 -5.37 0.22 -11.27
CA ILE A 50 -6.26 1.38 -11.35
C ILE A 50 -5.51 2.58 -11.94
N ARG A 51 -4.29 2.86 -11.46
CA ARG A 51 -3.43 3.91 -12.00
C ARG A 51 -3.20 3.76 -13.50
N ASP A 52 -2.77 2.59 -13.94
CA ASP A 52 -2.45 2.31 -15.34
C ASP A 52 -3.67 2.45 -16.24
N LEU A 53 -4.87 2.10 -15.75
CA LEU A 53 -6.12 2.34 -16.47
C LEU A 53 -6.45 3.84 -16.58
N VAL A 54 -6.22 4.62 -15.52
CA VAL A 54 -6.42 6.08 -15.54
C VAL A 54 -5.45 6.77 -16.49
N THR A 55 -4.20 6.30 -16.59
CA THR A 55 -3.20 6.83 -17.53
C THR A 55 -3.31 6.26 -18.94
N GLY A 56 -4.27 5.37 -19.21
CA GLY A 56 -4.43 4.71 -20.52
C GLY A 56 -3.33 3.69 -20.86
N SER A 57 -2.50 3.31 -19.89
CA SER A 57 -1.43 2.31 -20.03
C SER A 57 -2.00 0.90 -20.09
N THR A 58 -2.46 0.50 -21.27
CA THR A 58 -3.08 -0.81 -21.52
C THR A 58 -2.18 -1.73 -22.36
N PRO A 59 -1.98 -3.02 -21.96
CA PRO A 59 -2.40 -3.61 -20.69
C PRO A 59 -1.61 -3.04 -19.48
N PRO A 60 -2.18 -3.07 -18.26
CA PRO A 60 -1.48 -2.65 -17.04
C PRO A 60 -0.16 -3.39 -16.80
N MET A 61 0.78 -2.76 -16.11
CA MET A 61 2.13 -3.29 -15.83
C MET A 61 2.10 -4.63 -15.09
N ALA A 62 1.12 -4.84 -14.22
CA ALA A 62 0.92 -6.10 -13.51
C ALA A 62 0.71 -7.30 -14.45
N PHE A 63 0.22 -7.07 -15.67
CA PHE A 63 0.03 -8.11 -16.69
C PHE A 63 1.17 -8.14 -17.73
N LYS A 64 1.95 -7.07 -17.85
CA LYS A 64 3.14 -7.01 -18.72
C LYS A 64 4.34 -7.71 -18.10
N ASN A 65 4.53 -7.54 -16.79
CA ASN A 65 5.62 -8.14 -16.05
C ASN A 65 5.08 -9.02 -14.91
N PRO A 66 5.20 -10.35 -14.99
CA PRO A 66 4.67 -11.26 -13.99
C PRO A 66 5.44 -11.21 -12.66
N LEU A 67 6.59 -10.52 -12.60
CA LEU A 67 7.44 -10.45 -11.41
C LEU A 67 6.67 -10.02 -10.16
N PHE A 68 5.87 -8.94 -10.23
CA PHE A 68 5.13 -8.43 -9.07
C PHE A 68 4.02 -9.38 -8.62
N VAL A 69 3.37 -10.05 -9.57
CA VAL A 69 2.38 -11.10 -9.29
C VAL A 69 3.04 -12.29 -8.59
N ILE A 70 4.19 -12.74 -9.08
CA ILE A 70 4.96 -13.84 -8.49
C ILE A 70 5.42 -13.46 -7.07
N ILE A 71 5.97 -12.26 -6.87
CA ILE A 71 6.41 -11.77 -5.55
C ILE A 71 5.24 -11.74 -4.57
N ALA A 72 4.09 -11.21 -4.98
CA ALA A 72 2.91 -11.15 -4.14
C ALA A 72 2.39 -12.54 -3.77
N ALA A 73 2.33 -13.49 -4.72
CA ALA A 73 1.95 -14.87 -4.46
C ALA A 73 2.93 -15.57 -3.51
N VAL A 74 4.24 -15.49 -3.75
CA VAL A 74 5.26 -16.07 -2.87
C VAL A 74 5.14 -15.49 -1.46
N THR A 75 5.00 -14.17 -1.34
CA THR A 75 4.83 -13.47 -0.07
C THR A 75 3.57 -13.93 0.67
N ALA A 76 2.45 -14.09 -0.04
CA ALA A 76 1.20 -14.57 0.52
C ALA A 76 1.33 -16.00 1.07
N ASN A 77 1.97 -16.90 0.32
CA ASN A 77 2.20 -18.29 0.75
C ASN A 77 3.14 -18.36 1.96
N ILE A 78 4.22 -17.57 1.99
CA ILE A 78 5.12 -17.47 3.15
C ILE A 78 4.34 -16.98 4.38
N THR A 79 3.55 -15.92 4.23
CA THR A 79 2.72 -15.35 5.30
C THR A 79 1.72 -16.39 5.83
N PHE A 80 1.04 -17.11 4.93
CA PHE A 80 0.09 -18.16 5.27
C PHE A 80 0.76 -19.31 6.04
N ILE A 81 1.87 -19.85 5.54
CA ILE A 81 2.61 -20.95 6.17
C ILE A 81 3.11 -20.54 7.56
N PHE A 82 3.63 -19.32 7.69
CA PHE A 82 4.11 -18.79 8.97
C PHE A 82 2.98 -18.73 10.01
N VAL A 83 1.82 -18.16 9.66
CA VAL A 83 0.68 -18.06 10.57
C VAL A 83 0.07 -19.45 10.86
N TRP A 84 -0.03 -20.31 9.86
CA TRP A 84 -0.50 -21.69 10.01
C TRP A 84 0.37 -22.50 10.96
N TRP A 85 1.70 -22.42 10.83
CA TRP A 85 2.64 -23.10 11.70
C TRP A 85 2.55 -22.63 13.16
N GLN A 86 2.37 -21.31 13.37
CA GLN A 86 2.14 -20.77 14.70
C GLN A 86 0.82 -21.25 15.33
N HIS A 87 -0.27 -21.27 14.55
CA HIS A 87 -1.56 -21.79 15.00
C HIS A 87 -1.50 -23.28 15.36
N LYS A 88 -0.75 -24.08 14.61
CA LYS A 88 -0.56 -25.51 14.92
C LYS A 88 0.20 -25.73 16.23
N LYS A 89 1.14 -24.83 16.56
CA LYS A 89 2.01 -24.94 17.75
C LYS A 89 1.37 -24.38 19.03
N LYS A 90 0.43 -23.44 18.93
CA LYS A 90 -0.30 -22.83 20.07
C LYS A 90 -1.81 -23.01 19.88
N ARG A 91 -2.46 -23.78 20.77
CA ARG A 91 -3.91 -24.04 20.71
C ARG A 91 -4.79 -22.79 20.91
N GLU A 92 -4.25 -21.71 21.45
CA GLU A 92 -4.95 -20.43 21.60
C GLU A 92 -4.05 -19.25 21.23
N VAL A 93 -4.55 -18.37 20.37
CA VAL A 93 -3.89 -17.11 20.03
C VAL A 93 -4.09 -16.16 21.21
N SER A 94 -3.10 -16.08 22.09
CA SER A 94 -3.09 -15.09 23.19
C SER A 94 -3.28 -13.66 22.65
N ASP A 95 -3.95 -12.80 23.42
CA ASP A 95 -4.15 -11.37 23.12
C ASP A 95 -2.84 -10.66 22.75
N LYS A 96 -1.72 -11.07 23.35
CA LYS A 96 -0.38 -10.54 23.00
C LYS A 96 0.00 -10.83 21.54
N THR A 97 -0.31 -12.02 21.04
CA THR A 97 -0.03 -12.40 19.65
C THR A 97 -0.89 -11.61 18.67
N ARG A 98 -2.17 -11.39 19.02
CA ARG A 98 -3.08 -10.55 18.22
C ARG A 98 -2.58 -9.11 18.11
N ALA A 99 -2.16 -8.51 19.22
CA ALA A 99 -1.58 -7.16 19.23
C ALA A 99 -0.31 -7.04 18.36
N ILE A 100 0.51 -8.10 18.31
CA ILE A 100 1.68 -8.15 17.43
C ILE A 100 1.24 -8.18 15.96
N TYR A 101 0.26 -9.02 15.59
CA TYR A 101 -0.24 -9.06 14.21
C TYR A 101 -0.89 -7.74 13.77
N GLU A 102 -1.60 -7.05 14.65
CA GLU A 102 -2.18 -5.73 14.36
C GLU A 102 -1.08 -4.68 14.10
N LYS A 103 0.01 -4.69 14.89
CA LYS A 103 1.18 -3.83 14.64
C LYS A 103 1.88 -4.16 13.33
N ILE A 104 2.10 -5.45 13.06
CA ILE A 104 2.71 -5.91 11.80
C ILE A 104 1.86 -5.46 10.61
N PHE A 105 0.56 -5.70 10.67
CA PHE A 105 -0.40 -5.24 9.65
C PHE A 105 -0.31 -3.74 9.44
N PHE A 106 -0.35 -2.94 10.50
CA PHE A 106 -0.27 -1.49 10.41
C PHE A 106 1.02 -1.01 9.71
N TRP A 107 2.18 -1.57 10.06
CA TRP A 107 3.46 -1.13 9.52
C TRP A 107 3.67 -1.56 8.07
N PHE A 108 3.31 -2.79 7.71
CA PHE A 108 3.36 -3.23 6.30
C PHE A 108 2.37 -2.46 5.44
N ASP A 109 1.16 -2.21 5.93
CA ASP A 109 0.19 -1.37 5.26
C ASP A 109 0.68 0.09 5.11
N THR A 110 1.39 0.62 6.11
CA THR A 110 2.03 1.95 6.04
C THR A 110 3.14 2.00 5.00
N ALA A 111 4.03 1.00 4.98
CA ALA A 111 5.12 0.92 4.03
C ALA A 111 4.62 0.77 2.58
N GLY A 112 3.62 -0.09 2.36
CA GLY A 112 3.01 -0.25 1.04
C GLY A 112 2.30 1.02 0.57
N LEU A 113 1.55 1.69 1.45
CA LEU A 113 0.92 2.98 1.13
C LEU A 113 1.97 4.01 0.74
N ALA A 114 3.06 4.12 1.51
CA ALA A 114 4.12 5.09 1.29
C ALA A 114 4.85 4.84 -0.04
N ALA A 115 5.25 3.60 -0.30
CA ALA A 115 5.96 3.21 -1.53
C ALA A 115 5.09 3.44 -2.77
N PHE A 116 3.85 2.96 -2.77
CA PHE A 116 2.97 3.08 -3.93
C PHE A 116 2.40 4.48 -4.14
N THR A 117 2.31 5.28 -3.07
CA THR A 117 2.03 6.72 -3.25
C THR A 117 3.15 7.39 -4.03
N ALA A 118 4.41 7.11 -3.69
CA ALA A 118 5.56 7.67 -4.36
C ALA A 118 5.70 7.17 -5.81
N ASP A 119 5.54 5.87 -6.04
CA ASP A 119 5.56 5.27 -7.38
C ASP A 119 4.42 5.80 -8.28
N GLY A 120 3.21 5.95 -7.74
CA GLY A 120 2.08 6.54 -8.48
C GLY A 120 2.34 7.98 -8.93
N VAL A 121 2.95 8.81 -8.07
CA VAL A 121 3.38 10.17 -8.47
C VAL A 121 4.48 10.10 -9.52
N HIS A 122 5.49 9.25 -9.32
CA HIS A 122 6.59 9.12 -10.26
C HIS A 122 6.10 8.71 -11.66
N THR A 123 5.22 7.71 -11.74
CA THR A 123 4.58 7.30 -13.00
C THR A 123 3.81 8.46 -13.65
N GLY A 124 3.09 9.25 -12.86
CA GLY A 124 2.37 10.43 -13.36
C GLY A 124 3.30 11.51 -13.91
N LEU A 125 4.48 11.70 -13.29
CA LEU A 125 5.50 12.65 -13.73
C LEU A 125 6.20 12.23 -15.04
N LEU A 126 6.22 10.93 -15.35
CA LEU A 126 6.73 10.42 -16.63
C LEU A 126 5.69 10.50 -17.76
N GLY A 127 4.43 10.77 -17.45
CA GLY A 127 3.34 10.86 -18.42
C GLY A 127 3.26 12.22 -19.13
N GLU A 128 2.46 12.28 -20.19
CA GLU A 128 2.24 13.49 -21.01
C GLU A 128 1.69 14.68 -20.21
N HIS A 129 1.04 14.41 -19.08
CA HIS A 129 0.35 15.39 -18.24
C HIS A 129 1.11 15.71 -16.95
N ALA A 130 2.44 15.58 -16.93
CA ALA A 130 3.30 15.80 -15.76
C ALA A 130 3.11 17.17 -15.08
N ASN A 131 2.72 18.20 -15.84
CA ASN A 131 2.46 19.55 -15.33
C ASN A 131 1.10 19.69 -14.61
N ASN A 132 0.20 18.71 -14.74
CA ASN A 132 -1.08 18.72 -14.06
C ASN A 132 -0.92 18.14 -12.64
N ALA A 133 -0.62 19.03 -11.68
CA ALA A 133 -0.42 18.66 -10.28
C ALA A 133 -1.58 17.86 -9.69
N PHE A 134 -2.83 18.21 -10.04
CA PHE A 134 -4.01 17.48 -9.57
C PHE A 134 -3.98 16.03 -10.02
N LEU A 135 -3.77 15.79 -11.33
CA LEU A 135 -3.70 14.43 -11.87
C LEU A 135 -2.55 13.65 -11.25
N VAL A 136 -1.35 14.22 -11.18
CA VAL A 136 -0.16 13.53 -10.66
C VAL A 136 -0.31 13.14 -9.18
N ILE A 137 -0.81 14.06 -8.35
CA ILE A 137 -1.10 13.78 -6.95
C ILE A 137 -2.20 12.73 -6.83
N PHE A 138 -3.27 12.84 -7.63
CA PHE A 138 -4.35 11.86 -7.65
C PHE A 138 -3.86 10.46 -8.03
N LEU A 139 -2.96 10.34 -9.02
CA LEU A 139 -2.32 9.08 -9.41
C LEU A 139 -1.52 8.49 -8.24
N GLY A 140 -0.75 9.30 -7.52
CA GLY A 140 -0.10 8.89 -6.29
C GLY A 140 -1.08 8.31 -5.27
N VAL A 141 -2.12 9.08 -4.95
CA VAL A 141 -3.12 8.69 -3.95
C VAL A 141 -3.85 7.42 -4.35
N VAL A 142 -4.35 7.30 -5.59
CA VAL A 142 -5.11 6.14 -6.04
C VAL A 142 -4.25 4.87 -6.06
N THR A 143 -2.97 5.01 -6.42
CA THR A 143 -2.02 3.87 -6.42
C THR A 143 -1.77 3.42 -4.98
N GLY A 144 -1.50 4.36 -4.07
CA GLY A 144 -1.26 4.07 -2.66
C GLY A 144 -2.47 3.49 -1.94
N VAL A 145 -3.65 4.10 -2.06
CA VAL A 145 -4.83 3.67 -1.30
C VAL A 145 -5.61 2.54 -1.98
N GLY A 146 -5.55 2.43 -3.31
CA GLY A 146 -6.42 1.56 -4.10
C GLY A 146 -6.30 0.09 -3.73
N GLY A 147 -5.07 -0.41 -3.52
CA GLY A 147 -4.84 -1.77 -3.06
C GLY A 147 -5.49 -2.08 -1.72
N GLY A 148 -5.33 -1.19 -0.73
CA GLY A 148 -5.97 -1.32 0.58
C GLY A 148 -7.50 -1.24 0.53
N VAL A 149 -8.04 -0.38 -0.34
CA VAL A 149 -9.50 -0.29 -0.57
C VAL A 149 -10.06 -1.59 -1.14
N LEU A 150 -9.41 -2.15 -2.17
CA LEU A 150 -9.82 -3.43 -2.75
C LEU A 150 -9.74 -4.57 -1.72
N ARG A 151 -8.66 -4.62 -0.94
CA ARG A 151 -8.49 -5.58 0.17
C ARG A 151 -9.67 -5.54 1.13
N ASP A 152 -9.97 -4.35 1.64
CA ASP A 152 -10.95 -4.20 2.70
C ASP A 152 -12.35 -4.51 2.19
N ALA A 153 -12.71 -4.00 1.00
CA ALA A 153 -13.99 -4.26 0.35
C ALA A 153 -14.22 -5.76 0.09
N LEU A 154 -13.22 -6.46 -0.47
CA LEU A 154 -13.32 -7.90 -0.75
C LEU A 154 -13.27 -8.75 0.52
N SER A 155 -12.73 -8.21 1.61
CA SER A 155 -12.76 -8.83 2.94
C SER A 155 -14.07 -8.56 3.72
N LEU A 156 -15.02 -7.85 3.11
CA LEU A 156 -16.28 -7.42 3.72
C LEU A 156 -16.06 -6.58 4.99
N GLU A 157 -15.07 -5.69 4.96
CA GLU A 157 -14.84 -4.66 5.99
C GLU A 157 -15.02 -3.28 5.39
N MET A 158 -15.47 -2.33 6.21
CA MET A 158 -15.47 -0.92 5.81
C MET A 158 -14.03 -0.51 5.51
N PRO A 159 -13.72 -0.04 4.28
CA PRO A 159 -12.36 0.32 3.91
C PRO A 159 -11.71 1.28 4.87
N TYR A 160 -10.44 1.01 5.21
CA TYR A 160 -9.67 1.75 6.21
C TYR A 160 -9.64 3.24 5.92
N ILE A 161 -9.67 3.62 4.63
CA ILE A 161 -9.78 5.00 4.16
C ILE A 161 -11.00 5.77 4.71
N PHE A 162 -12.13 5.11 4.97
CA PHE A 162 -13.37 5.75 5.41
C PHE A 162 -13.54 5.78 6.92
N VAL A 163 -12.93 4.82 7.63
CA VAL A 163 -13.14 4.64 9.07
C VAL A 163 -11.96 5.07 9.92
N LYS A 164 -10.76 5.14 9.34
CA LYS A 164 -9.53 5.46 10.08
C LYS A 164 -8.94 6.74 9.55
N HIS A 165 -8.62 7.59 10.50
CA HIS A 165 -8.75 9.01 10.29
C HIS A 165 -7.60 9.65 9.51
N ILE A 166 -6.42 9.04 9.46
CA ILE A 166 -5.27 9.62 8.73
C ILE A 166 -4.59 8.52 7.92
N TYR A 167 -5.34 8.05 6.92
CA TYR A 167 -4.85 7.11 5.91
C TYR A 167 -4.65 7.82 4.57
N ALA A 168 -5.75 8.20 3.90
CA ALA A 168 -5.67 8.94 2.64
C ALA A 168 -5.05 10.32 2.80
N CYS A 169 -5.28 11.01 3.91
CA CYS A 169 -4.64 12.30 4.18
C CYS A 169 -3.11 12.18 4.20
N ALA A 170 -2.56 11.11 4.77
CA ALA A 170 -1.12 10.87 4.75
C ALA A 170 -0.61 10.67 3.31
N SER A 171 -1.34 9.89 2.50
CA SER A 171 -1.02 9.68 1.09
C SER A 171 -1.11 10.97 0.25
N ILE A 172 -2.12 11.81 0.47
CA ILE A 172 -2.25 13.12 -0.21
C ILE A 172 -1.05 14.00 0.10
N VAL A 173 -0.67 14.12 1.38
CA VAL A 173 0.50 14.92 1.78
C VAL A 173 1.78 14.33 1.20
N GLY A 174 1.96 13.01 1.29
CA GLY A 174 3.10 12.32 0.68
C GLY A 174 3.21 12.58 -0.81
N ALA A 175 2.11 12.42 -1.56
CA ALA A 175 2.08 12.65 -3.00
C ALA A 175 2.41 14.11 -3.36
N ALA A 176 1.87 15.08 -2.61
CA ALA A 176 2.21 16.48 -2.79
C ALA A 176 3.69 16.77 -2.53
N VAL A 177 4.27 16.16 -1.49
CA VAL A 177 5.72 16.27 -1.18
C VAL A 177 6.57 15.72 -2.31
N VAL A 178 6.24 14.53 -2.86
CA VAL A 178 6.97 13.97 -4.01
C VAL A 178 6.89 14.94 -5.20
N TYR A 179 5.69 15.42 -5.54
CA TYR A 179 5.49 16.34 -6.66
C TYR A 179 6.32 17.63 -6.50
N ILE A 180 6.25 18.26 -5.33
CA ILE A 180 6.94 19.52 -5.04
C ILE A 180 8.46 19.34 -5.07
N ILE A 181 8.99 18.31 -4.40
CA ILE A 181 10.43 18.07 -4.35
C ILE A 181 10.97 17.73 -5.74
N TYR A 182 10.25 16.92 -6.51
CA TYR A 182 10.63 16.64 -7.88
C TYR A 182 10.66 17.90 -8.74
N TYR A 183 9.64 18.76 -8.62
CA TYR A 183 9.57 20.03 -9.35
C TYR A 183 10.78 20.93 -9.12
N PHE A 184 11.29 21.02 -7.88
CA PHE A 184 12.43 21.88 -7.55
C PHE A 184 13.80 21.23 -7.78
N THR A 185 13.91 19.90 -7.65
CA THR A 185 15.21 19.21 -7.65
C THR A 185 15.46 18.41 -8.92
N GLY A 186 14.42 18.02 -9.66
CA GLY A 186 14.49 17.06 -10.75
C GLY A 186 14.84 15.63 -10.32
N SER A 187 15.08 15.38 -9.04
CA SER A 187 15.54 14.08 -8.53
C SER A 187 14.36 13.21 -8.11
N ALA A 188 14.09 12.15 -8.88
CA ALA A 188 13.07 11.16 -8.53
C ALA A 188 13.38 10.46 -7.20
N GLU A 189 14.64 10.08 -6.97
CA GLU A 189 15.07 9.39 -5.76
C GLU A 189 14.79 10.23 -4.50
N ALA A 190 15.23 11.50 -4.50
CA ALA A 190 15.03 12.40 -3.37
C ALA A 190 13.54 12.68 -3.12
N ALA A 191 12.77 12.89 -4.19
CA ALA A 191 11.34 13.13 -4.11
C ALA A 191 10.58 11.94 -3.52
N MET A 192 10.83 10.73 -4.04
CA MET A 192 10.18 9.50 -3.59
C MET A 192 10.54 9.15 -2.15
N LEU A 193 11.82 9.27 -1.75
CA LEU A 193 12.26 9.05 -0.38
C LEU A 193 11.60 10.02 0.60
N ALA A 194 11.53 11.29 0.25
CA ALA A 194 10.88 12.29 1.08
C ALA A 194 9.37 12.02 1.22
N GLY A 195 8.67 11.75 0.11
CA GLY A 195 7.25 11.37 0.16
C GLY A 195 7.00 10.14 1.02
N PHE A 196 7.80 9.09 0.84
CA PHE A 196 7.74 7.87 1.64
C PHE A 196 7.89 8.16 3.13
N PHE A 197 8.89 8.98 3.49
CA PHE A 197 9.15 9.37 4.87
C PHE A 197 7.97 10.15 5.48
N PHE A 198 7.43 11.14 4.75
CA PHE A 198 6.28 11.92 5.21
C PHE A 198 5.05 11.06 5.46
N VAL A 199 4.73 10.11 4.55
CA VAL A 199 3.62 9.18 4.76
C VAL A 199 3.84 8.36 6.04
N CYS A 200 5.03 7.80 6.22
CA CYS A 200 5.38 7.01 7.41
C CYS A 200 5.25 7.82 8.71
N VAL A 201 5.81 9.03 8.74
CA VAL A 201 5.77 9.91 9.91
C VAL A 201 4.34 10.30 10.25
N ILE A 202 3.54 10.74 9.26
CA ILE A 202 2.15 11.14 9.49
C ILE A 202 1.34 9.97 10.03
N ARG A 203 1.49 8.78 9.45
CA ARG A 203 0.78 7.57 9.93
C ARG A 203 1.21 7.17 11.33
N TYR A 204 2.51 7.23 11.63
CA TYR A 204 3.03 6.97 12.97
C TYR A 204 2.46 7.97 13.98
N CYS A 205 2.54 9.27 13.71
CA CYS A 205 2.00 10.32 14.57
C CYS A 205 0.49 10.15 14.77
N ALA A 206 -0.26 9.84 13.72
CA ALA A 206 -1.68 9.60 13.82
C ALA A 206 -2.01 8.42 14.74
N ALA A 207 -1.26 7.32 14.62
CA ALA A 207 -1.45 6.13 15.46
C ALA A 207 -0.99 6.37 16.91
N HIS A 208 0.09 7.12 17.13
CA HIS A 208 0.65 7.38 18.45
C HIS A 208 -0.17 8.40 19.25
N TYR A 209 -0.57 9.50 18.61
CA TYR A 209 -1.33 10.59 19.24
C TYR A 209 -2.85 10.43 19.11
N GLY A 210 -3.33 9.35 18.48
CA GLY A 210 -4.76 9.08 18.32
C GLY A 210 -5.48 10.15 17.50
N TRP A 211 -4.85 10.66 16.45
CA TRP A 211 -5.43 11.70 15.61
C TRP A 211 -6.69 11.19 14.90
N ASN A 212 -7.80 11.93 15.04
CA ASN A 212 -9.08 11.59 14.45
C ASN A 212 -9.68 12.76 13.65
N LEU A 213 -10.23 12.45 12.47
CA LEU A 213 -11.04 13.36 11.65
C LEU A 213 -12.43 13.50 12.27
N PRO A 214 -13.07 14.67 12.13
CA PRO A 214 -14.40 14.90 12.68
C PRO A 214 -15.43 13.93 12.07
N LYS A 215 -16.30 13.37 12.93
CA LYS A 215 -17.49 12.61 12.53
C LYS A 215 -18.73 13.46 12.77
N ALA A 216 -19.73 13.33 11.90
CA ALA A 216 -21.02 14.02 12.08
C ALA A 216 -21.76 13.57 13.35
N TYR A 217 -21.55 12.32 13.77
CA TYR A 217 -22.09 11.74 14.99
C TYR A 217 -20.96 11.04 15.76
N LYS A 218 -20.98 11.10 17.10
CA LYS A 218 -20.12 10.25 17.94
C LYS A 218 -20.80 8.88 18.06
N ASP A 219 -20.04 7.82 17.83
CA ASP A 219 -20.47 6.44 18.12
C ASP A 219 -20.67 6.23 19.63
#